data_AF-A0A382X8R6-F1
#
_entry.id   AF-A0A382X8R6-F1
#
_cell.length_a   1.000
_cell.length_b   1.000
_cell.length_c   1.000
_cell.angle_alpha   90.00
_cell.angle_beta   90.00
_cell.angle_gamma   90.00
#
_symmetry.space_group_name_H-M   'P 1'
#
loop_
_entity.id
_entity.type
_entity.pdbx_description
1 polymer ?
#
loop_
_entity_poly.entity_id
_entity_poly.type
_entity_poly.pdbx_seq_one_letter_code
_entity_poly.pdbx_strand_id
1 'polypeptide(L)'
;MRLICITVTALLVGGGISDAIPPLPWGAKGHEMAARTATGVLPQEMPRFFRDAADQLIYLAPEPDRWRNGDLEEMEQGWNYDHYIDIENVPEGALDAPDRFTFLKALYDAGPEKPKHEVGFLPYRIMEMYQRIVTEWRMWYAEADTQNTQKRQWIEARILNDA
;
A
#
# COMPACT_ATOMS: atom_id res chain seq x y z
N MET A 1 66.43 21.81 -25.06
CA MET A 1 65.61 21.14 -24.01
C MET A 1 64.15 21.48 -24.32
N ARG A 2 63.34 20.46 -24.63
CA ARG A 2 61.95 20.57 -25.12
C ARG A 2 61.02 21.03 -24.00
N LEU A 3 59.98 21.79 -24.34
CA LEU A 3 58.68 21.77 -23.65
C LEU A 3 57.61 22.22 -24.64
N ILE A 4 56.88 21.24 -25.18
CA ILE A 4 55.65 21.44 -25.95
C ILE A 4 54.53 21.35 -24.92
N CYS A 5 53.83 22.45 -24.65
CA CYS A 5 52.59 22.42 -23.88
C CYS A 5 51.46 21.89 -24.77
N ILE A 6 51.00 20.68 -24.50
CA ILE A 6 49.75 20.15 -25.07
C ILE A 6 48.63 20.58 -24.13
N THR A 7 47.79 21.51 -24.58
CA THR A 7 46.52 21.83 -23.92
C THR A 7 45.52 20.76 -24.31
N VAL A 8 45.14 19.90 -23.35
CA VAL A 8 44.03 18.95 -23.53
C VAL A 8 42.74 19.69 -23.17
N THR A 9 42.02 20.16 -24.18
CA THR A 9 40.63 20.58 -24.01
C THR A 9 39.78 19.31 -23.89
N ALA A 10 39.38 18.97 -22.67
CA ALA A 10 38.41 17.91 -22.45
C ALA A 10 37.05 18.37 -23.01
N LEU A 11 36.68 17.85 -24.17
CA LEU A 11 35.32 17.95 -24.70
C LEU A 11 34.43 17.05 -23.83
N LEU A 12 33.63 17.64 -22.95
CA LEU A 12 32.57 16.95 -22.22
C LEU A 12 31.50 16.51 -23.23
N VAL A 13 31.67 15.31 -23.78
CA VAL A 13 30.64 14.64 -24.58
C VAL A 13 29.59 14.08 -23.63
N GLY A 14 28.42 14.70 -23.67
CA GLY A 14 27.11 14.04 -23.56
C GLY A 14 26.89 13.09 -22.38
N GLY A 15 26.51 13.65 -21.23
CA GLY A 15 25.59 12.97 -20.33
C GLY A 15 24.20 13.54 -20.60
N GLY A 16 23.43 12.90 -21.49
CA GLY A 16 22.02 13.24 -21.65
C GLY A 16 21.34 13.12 -20.29
N ILE A 17 20.72 14.21 -19.83
CA ILE A 17 19.74 14.14 -18.76
C ILE A 17 18.69 13.16 -19.30
N SER A 18 18.61 11.98 -18.71
CA SER A 18 17.56 11.04 -19.08
C SER A 18 16.26 11.74 -18.73
N ASP A 19 15.51 12.22 -19.73
CA ASP A 19 14.08 12.55 -19.63
C ASP A 19 13.29 11.25 -19.40
N ALA A 20 13.73 10.44 -18.44
CA ALA A 20 12.96 9.33 -17.96
C ALA A 20 11.71 9.95 -17.34
N ILE A 21 10.61 9.90 -18.10
CA ILE A 21 9.28 10.21 -17.59
C ILE A 21 9.17 9.42 -16.29
N PRO A 22 9.03 10.08 -15.13
CA PRO A 22 8.90 9.36 -13.87
C PRO A 22 7.73 8.39 -14.03
N PRO A 23 7.82 7.16 -13.48
CA PRO A 23 6.75 6.20 -13.60
C PRO A 23 5.45 6.88 -13.17
N LEU A 24 4.39 6.70 -13.97
CA LEU A 24 3.10 7.31 -13.66
C LEU A 24 2.75 6.90 -12.23
N PRO A 25 2.59 7.86 -11.30
CA PRO A 25 2.16 7.53 -9.96
C PRO A 25 0.83 6.81 -10.09
N TRP A 26 0.66 5.69 -9.38
CA TRP A 26 -0.56 4.89 -9.46
C TRP A 26 -1.78 5.80 -9.31
N GLY A 27 -1.85 6.54 -8.20
CA GLY A 27 -2.95 7.45 -7.89
C GLY A 27 -4.30 6.75 -8.02
N ALA A 28 -5.37 7.55 -8.09
CA ALA A 28 -6.72 6.99 -8.19
C ALA A 28 -6.88 6.03 -9.38
N LYS A 29 -6.26 6.36 -10.53
CA LYS A 29 -6.43 5.57 -11.74
C LYS A 29 -5.72 4.22 -11.69
N GLY A 30 -4.52 4.17 -11.13
CA GLY A 30 -3.76 2.95 -10.95
C GLY A 30 -4.45 1.99 -9.99
N HIS A 31 -4.97 2.50 -8.87
CA HIS A 31 -5.80 1.72 -7.94
C HIS A 31 -7.04 1.15 -8.62
N GLU A 32 -7.79 1.96 -9.39
CA GLU A 32 -8.93 1.47 -10.17
C GLU A 32 -8.54 0.39 -11.20
N MET A 33 -7.40 0.54 -11.89
CA MET A 33 -6.93 -0.43 -12.88
C MET A 33 -6.60 -1.77 -12.22
N ALA A 34 -5.92 -1.75 -11.07
CA ALA A 34 -5.61 -2.95 -10.29
C ALA A 34 -6.91 -3.63 -9.83
N ALA A 35 -7.85 -2.88 -9.27
CA ALA A 35 -9.13 -3.40 -8.79
C ALA A 35 -10.00 -3.96 -9.93
N ARG A 36 -10.03 -3.33 -11.10
CA ARG A 36 -10.70 -3.85 -12.31
C ARG A 36 -10.11 -5.19 -12.73
N THR A 37 -8.79 -5.31 -12.68
CA THR A 37 -8.09 -6.55 -13.03
C THR A 37 -8.44 -7.66 -12.02
N ALA A 38 -8.36 -7.37 -10.72
CA ALA A 38 -8.67 -8.33 -9.67
C ALA A 38 -10.13 -8.81 -9.71
N THR A 39 -11.07 -7.88 -9.81
CA THR A 39 -12.51 -8.20 -9.86
C THR A 39 -12.90 -8.95 -11.14
N GLY A 40 -12.23 -8.66 -12.27
CA GLY A 40 -12.46 -9.33 -13.55
C GLY A 40 -12.03 -10.80 -13.62
N VAL A 41 -11.24 -11.27 -12.66
CA VAL A 41 -10.71 -12.66 -12.63
C VAL A 41 -11.17 -13.44 -11.39
N LEU A 42 -12.18 -12.94 -10.66
CA LEU A 42 -12.71 -13.65 -9.49
C LEU A 42 -13.25 -15.03 -9.90
N PRO A 43 -12.88 -16.11 -9.16
CA PRO A 43 -13.33 -17.45 -9.47
C PRO A 43 -14.83 -17.61 -9.17
N GLN A 44 -15.50 -18.55 -9.83
CA GLN A 44 -16.96 -18.74 -9.71
C GLN A 44 -17.39 -19.17 -8.30
N GLU A 45 -16.47 -19.79 -7.57
CA GLU A 45 -16.59 -20.21 -6.17
C GLU A 45 -16.69 -19.03 -5.20
N MET A 46 -16.27 -17.83 -5.61
CA MET A 46 -16.46 -16.64 -4.77
C MET A 46 -17.97 -16.34 -4.60
N PRO A 47 -18.42 -15.99 -3.38
CA PRO A 47 -19.80 -15.66 -3.12
C PRO A 47 -20.35 -14.57 -4.05
N ARG A 48 -21.58 -14.78 -4.51
CA ARG A 48 -22.21 -13.94 -5.54
C ARG A 48 -22.26 -12.47 -5.14
N PHE A 49 -22.52 -12.15 -3.87
CA PHE A 49 -22.56 -10.75 -3.40
C PHE A 49 -21.23 -10.02 -3.66
N PHE A 50 -20.10 -10.73 -3.53
CA PHE A 50 -18.78 -10.16 -3.74
C PHE A 50 -18.46 -10.02 -5.23
N ARG A 51 -18.80 -11.03 -6.04
CA ARG A 51 -18.64 -10.98 -7.51
C ARG A 51 -19.48 -9.89 -8.16
N ASP A 52 -20.69 -9.67 -7.66
CA ASP A 52 -21.61 -8.64 -8.17
C ASP A 52 -21.21 -7.21 -7.75
N ALA A 53 -20.28 -7.06 -6.79
CA ALA A 53 -19.86 -5.78 -6.24
C ALA A 53 -18.65 -5.13 -6.93
N ALA A 54 -18.30 -5.56 -8.15
CA ALA A 54 -17.11 -5.10 -8.87
C ALA A 54 -17.00 -3.57 -8.94
N ASP A 55 -18.07 -2.87 -9.32
CA ASP A 55 -18.07 -1.41 -9.41
C ASP A 55 -17.80 -0.72 -8.06
N GLN A 56 -18.33 -1.28 -6.97
CA GLN A 56 -18.09 -0.78 -5.62
C GLN A 56 -16.64 -1.01 -5.20
N LEU A 57 -16.10 -2.21 -5.40
CA LEU A 57 -14.70 -2.54 -5.08
C LEU A 57 -13.73 -1.63 -5.87
N ILE A 58 -14.01 -1.38 -7.16
CA ILE A 58 -13.22 -0.46 -7.98
C ILE A 58 -13.30 0.96 -7.45
N TYR A 59 -14.48 1.42 -7.03
CA TYR A 59 -14.64 2.73 -6.42
C TYR A 59 -13.92 2.85 -5.07
N LEU A 60 -13.87 1.80 -4.26
CA LEU A 60 -13.24 1.83 -2.94
C LEU A 60 -11.72 1.64 -3.00
N ALA A 61 -11.16 1.06 -4.06
CA ALA A 61 -9.73 0.80 -4.16
C ALA A 61 -8.80 2.01 -3.92
N PRO A 62 -9.07 3.23 -4.42
CA PRO A 62 -8.28 4.41 -4.09
C PRO A 62 -8.77 5.14 -2.84
N GLU A 63 -9.74 4.61 -2.11
CA GLU A 63 -10.34 5.29 -0.96
C GLU A 63 -9.29 5.70 0.07
N PRO A 64 -8.33 4.85 0.53
CA PRO A 64 -7.24 5.26 1.44
C PRO A 64 -6.54 6.57 1.04
N ASP A 65 -6.30 6.76 -0.26
CA ASP A 65 -5.70 7.97 -0.81
C ASP A 65 -6.65 9.19 -0.83
N ARG A 66 -7.97 8.98 -0.81
CA ARG A 66 -8.95 10.09 -0.81
C ARG A 66 -9.17 10.72 0.55
N TRP A 67 -9.17 9.92 1.61
CA TRP A 67 -9.44 10.44 2.96
C TRP A 67 -8.19 10.75 3.75
N ARG A 68 -7.01 10.20 3.40
CA ARG A 68 -5.75 10.82 3.84
C ARG A 68 -5.69 12.22 3.25
N ASN A 69 -5.57 13.21 4.11
CA ASN A 69 -5.70 14.61 3.74
C ASN A 69 -4.61 15.40 4.44
N GLY A 70 -3.66 15.93 3.67
CA GLY A 70 -2.56 16.74 4.17
C GLY A 70 -3.00 18.03 4.87
N ASP A 71 -4.23 18.50 4.64
CA ASP A 71 -4.82 19.64 5.34
C ASP A 71 -5.37 19.27 6.74
N LEU A 72 -5.51 17.97 7.04
CA LEU A 72 -6.02 17.45 8.31
C LEU A 72 -4.91 16.64 9.01
N GLU A 73 -4.13 17.30 9.87
CA GLU A 73 -2.91 16.74 10.48
C GLU A 73 -3.13 15.36 11.11
N GLU A 74 -4.16 15.19 11.94
CA GLU A 74 -4.40 13.91 12.61
C GLU A 74 -4.76 12.79 11.64
N MET A 75 -5.45 13.13 10.55
CA MET A 75 -5.80 12.16 9.52
C MET A 75 -4.57 11.76 8.70
N GLU A 76 -3.77 12.74 8.29
CA GLU A 76 -2.53 12.47 7.58
C GLU A 76 -1.57 11.62 8.42
N GLN A 77 -1.34 12.01 9.67
CA GLN A 77 -0.44 11.30 10.58
C GLN A 77 -0.91 9.89 10.92
N GLY A 78 -2.22 9.64 10.88
CA GLY A 78 -2.80 8.33 11.16
C GLY A 78 -2.62 7.31 10.04
N TRP A 79 -2.52 7.75 8.78
CA TRP A 79 -2.73 6.86 7.62
C TRP A 79 -1.70 7.00 6.50
N ASN A 80 -0.92 8.09 6.46
CA ASN A 80 0.06 8.29 5.40
C ASN A 80 1.17 7.22 5.41
N TYR A 81 1.63 6.84 6.60
CA TYR A 81 2.74 5.90 6.80
C TYR A 81 2.42 4.46 6.37
N ASP A 82 1.16 4.14 6.10
CA ASP A 82 0.70 2.81 5.69
C ASP A 82 0.81 2.58 4.17
N HIS A 83 1.20 3.60 3.38
CA HIS A 83 1.21 3.55 1.91
C HIS A 83 2.59 3.26 1.29
N TYR A 84 3.64 3.16 2.10
CA TYR A 84 5.00 2.95 1.60
C TYR A 84 5.86 2.15 2.58
N ILE A 85 6.99 1.69 2.04
CA ILE A 85 8.15 1.29 2.82
C ILE A 85 9.41 1.75 2.11
N ASP A 86 10.22 2.56 2.79
CA ASP A 86 11.52 3.01 2.32
C ASP A 86 12.55 2.00 2.80
N ILE A 87 12.72 0.93 2.01
CA ILE A 87 13.50 -0.26 2.39
C ILE A 87 14.96 0.07 2.70
N GLU A 88 15.50 1.13 2.12
CA GLU A 88 16.85 1.65 2.37
C GLU A 88 17.04 2.15 3.80
N ASN A 89 15.96 2.54 4.47
CA ASN A 89 15.96 3.05 5.85
C ASN A 89 15.59 1.97 6.87
N VAL A 90 15.32 0.75 6.42
CA VAL A 90 15.00 -0.39 7.29
C VAL A 90 16.29 -0.94 7.91
N PRO A 91 16.43 -0.90 9.25
CA PRO A 91 17.57 -1.52 9.93
C PRO A 91 17.62 -3.03 9.68
N GLU A 92 18.84 -3.59 9.65
CA GLU A 92 19.03 -5.03 9.48
C GLU A 92 18.25 -5.82 10.54
N GLY A 93 17.49 -6.84 10.09
CA GLY A 93 16.65 -7.69 10.95
C GLY A 93 15.36 -7.05 11.46
N ALA A 94 15.10 -5.76 11.22
CA ALA A 94 13.89 -5.11 11.73
C ALA A 94 12.60 -5.73 11.14
N LEU A 95 12.60 -6.08 9.85
CA LEU A 95 11.45 -6.72 9.18
C LEU A 95 11.16 -8.15 9.65
N ASP A 96 12.04 -8.77 10.43
CA ASP A 96 11.75 -10.06 11.08
C ASP A 96 10.73 -9.90 12.22
N ALA A 97 10.40 -8.66 12.60
CA ALA A 97 9.37 -8.38 13.61
C ALA A 97 8.00 -8.92 13.16
N PRO A 98 7.28 -9.63 14.05
CA PRO A 98 6.05 -10.34 13.69
C PRO A 98 4.83 -9.42 13.51
N ASP A 99 4.90 -8.20 14.03
CA ASP A 99 3.80 -7.25 14.03
C ASP A 99 4.31 -5.80 13.98
N ARG A 100 3.42 -4.87 13.64
CA ARG A 100 3.77 -3.46 13.43
C ARG A 100 4.37 -2.80 14.67
N PHE A 101 3.96 -3.19 15.87
CA PHE A 101 4.38 -2.55 17.11
C PHE A 101 5.76 -3.04 17.53
N THR A 102 6.03 -4.33 17.34
CA THR A 102 7.39 -4.89 17.49
C THR A 102 8.34 -4.28 16.45
N PHE A 103 7.89 -4.10 15.21
CA PHE A 103 8.65 -3.39 14.18
C PHE A 103 8.93 -1.95 14.57
N LEU A 104 7.90 -1.21 14.97
CA LEU A 104 8.02 0.18 15.41
C LEU A 104 9.04 0.32 16.55
N LYS A 105 8.98 -0.59 17.53
CA LYS A 105 9.98 -0.65 18.60
C LYS A 105 11.39 -0.85 18.04
N ALA A 106 11.59 -1.81 17.15
CA ALA A 106 12.90 -2.07 16.54
C ALA A 106 13.42 -0.84 15.80
N LEU A 107 12.55 -0.09 15.10
CA LEU A 107 12.95 1.15 14.45
C LEU A 107 13.39 2.21 15.46
N TYR A 108 12.62 2.44 16.55
CA TYR A 108 13.02 3.40 17.58
C TYR A 108 14.33 3.03 18.27
N ASP A 109 14.59 1.74 18.49
CA ASP A 109 15.84 1.27 19.09
C ASP A 109 17.05 1.47 18.15
N ALA A 110 16.83 1.50 16.83
CA ALA A 110 17.88 1.62 15.81
C ALA A 110 18.28 3.07 15.47
N GLY A 111 17.51 4.07 15.89
CA GLY A 111 17.91 5.48 15.85
C GLY A 111 17.58 6.37 14.63
N PRO A 112 16.60 6.09 13.74
CA PRO A 112 16.06 7.13 12.86
C PRO A 112 15.43 8.26 13.71
N GLU A 113 15.54 9.51 13.29
CA GLU A 113 15.00 10.66 14.04
C GLU A 113 13.47 10.65 14.02
N LYS A 114 12.87 10.26 12.88
CA LYS A 114 11.42 10.08 12.72
C LYS A 114 11.11 8.70 12.12
N PRO A 115 11.23 7.61 12.90
CA PRO A 115 11.18 6.23 12.39
C PRO A 115 9.97 5.91 11.51
N LYS A 116 8.77 6.33 11.93
CA LYS A 116 7.53 6.11 11.17
C LYS A 116 7.52 6.82 9.81
N HIS A 117 8.09 8.02 9.74
CA HIS A 117 8.08 8.87 8.55
C HIS A 117 9.18 8.44 7.57
N GLU A 118 10.35 8.07 8.10
CA GLU A 118 11.50 7.70 7.29
C GLU A 118 11.44 6.26 6.78
N VAL A 119 10.61 5.39 7.38
CA VAL A 119 10.58 3.97 7.03
C VAL A 119 9.23 3.52 6.45
N GLY A 120 8.10 3.93 7.00
CA GLY A 120 6.77 3.45 6.57
C GLY A 120 6.41 2.03 7.08
N PHE A 121 5.16 1.62 6.88
CA PHE A 121 4.56 0.40 7.44
C PHE A 121 3.83 -0.49 6.42
N LEU A 122 3.98 -0.24 5.12
CA LEU A 122 3.20 -0.93 4.08
C LEU A 122 3.15 -2.47 4.23
N PRO A 123 4.25 -3.20 4.51
CA PRO A 123 4.18 -4.66 4.66
C PRO A 123 3.26 -5.10 5.80
N TYR A 124 3.29 -4.39 6.93
CA TYR A 124 2.43 -4.68 8.08
C TYR A 124 0.99 -4.33 7.76
N ARG A 125 0.74 -3.20 7.09
CA ARG A 125 -0.61 -2.81 6.68
C ARG A 125 -1.24 -3.86 5.75
N ILE A 126 -0.49 -4.37 4.77
CA ILE A 126 -0.95 -5.44 3.87
C ILE A 126 -1.37 -6.67 4.68
N MET A 127 -0.53 -7.10 5.62
CA MET A 127 -0.81 -8.26 6.46
C MET A 127 -2.03 -8.07 7.37
N GLU A 128 -2.19 -6.90 7.96
CA GLU A 128 -3.35 -6.55 8.80
C GLU A 128 -4.66 -6.53 8.01
N MET A 129 -4.66 -5.94 6.81
CA MET A 129 -5.82 -5.93 5.92
C MET A 129 -6.18 -7.35 5.48
N TYR A 130 -5.19 -8.14 5.07
CA TYR A 130 -5.40 -9.54 4.74
C TYR A 130 -6.05 -10.32 5.90
N GLN A 131 -5.51 -10.19 7.11
CA GLN A 131 -6.06 -10.89 8.28
C GLN A 131 -7.46 -10.39 8.67
N ARG A 132 -7.75 -9.10 8.49
CA ARG A 132 -9.09 -8.53 8.66
C ARG A 132 -10.08 -9.19 7.70
N ILE A 133 -9.78 -9.19 6.40
CA ILE A 133 -10.63 -9.79 5.37
C ILE A 133 -10.85 -11.29 5.65
N VAL A 134 -9.79 -12.04 5.99
CA VAL A 134 -9.91 -13.46 6.38
C VAL A 134 -10.84 -13.64 7.59
N THR A 135 -10.75 -12.76 8.58
CA THR A 135 -11.59 -12.81 9.78
C THR A 135 -13.06 -12.55 9.42
N GLU A 136 -13.32 -11.55 8.58
CA GLU A 136 -14.68 -11.22 8.13
C GLU A 136 -15.29 -12.34 7.30
N TRP A 137 -14.52 -12.98 6.42
CA TRP A 137 -14.97 -14.17 5.70
C TRP A 137 -15.30 -15.33 6.65
N ARG A 138 -14.47 -15.57 7.67
CA ARG A 138 -14.77 -16.60 8.70
C ARG A 138 -16.06 -16.28 9.44
N MET A 139 -16.30 -15.01 9.77
CA MET A 139 -17.56 -14.57 10.38
C MET A 139 -18.74 -14.82 9.45
N TRP A 140 -18.61 -14.51 8.15
CA TRP A 140 -19.66 -14.74 7.15
C TRP A 140 -19.99 -16.22 6.97
N TYR A 141 -18.97 -17.11 6.93
CA TYR A 141 -19.18 -18.56 6.85
C TYR A 141 -19.73 -19.17 8.13
N ALA A 142 -19.37 -18.62 9.31
CA ALA A 142 -19.87 -19.09 10.59
C ALA A 142 -21.33 -18.68 10.87
N GLU A 143 -21.86 -17.69 10.14
CA GLU A 143 -23.24 -17.26 10.27
C GLU A 143 -24.22 -18.29 9.68
N ALA A 144 -24.58 -19.27 10.51
CA ALA A 144 -25.46 -20.40 10.17
C ALA A 144 -26.96 -20.05 10.19
N ASP A 145 -27.34 -18.89 10.75
CA ASP A 145 -28.73 -18.46 10.80
C ASP A 145 -29.18 -17.92 9.43
N THR A 146 -29.68 -18.83 8.60
CA THR A 146 -30.28 -18.50 7.30
C THR A 146 -31.58 -17.71 7.42
N GLN A 147 -32.15 -17.57 8.62
CA GLN A 147 -33.35 -16.77 8.87
C GLN A 147 -33.02 -15.33 9.28
N ASN A 148 -31.84 -15.08 9.87
CA ASN A 148 -31.33 -13.74 10.13
C ASN A 148 -30.45 -13.24 8.97
N THR A 149 -31.10 -12.94 7.85
CA THR A 149 -30.42 -12.40 6.65
C THR A 149 -29.74 -11.06 6.92
N GLN A 150 -30.24 -10.29 7.89
CA GLN A 150 -29.76 -8.94 8.18
C GLN A 150 -28.33 -8.94 8.73
N LYS A 151 -28.02 -9.84 9.67
CA LYS A 151 -26.67 -9.92 10.25
C LYS A 151 -25.63 -10.31 9.19
N ARG A 152 -25.98 -11.26 8.32
CA ARG A 152 -25.12 -11.68 7.21
C ARG A 152 -24.85 -10.52 6.24
N GLN A 153 -25.87 -9.74 5.91
CA GLN A 153 -25.73 -8.53 5.07
C GLN A 153 -24.81 -7.47 5.68
N TRP A 154 -24.81 -7.30 7.01
CA TRP A 154 -23.86 -6.38 7.66
C TRP A 154 -22.42 -6.87 7.53
N ILE A 155 -22.19 -8.17 7.62
CA ILE A 155 -20.86 -8.76 7.40
C ILE A 155 -20.44 -8.61 5.94
N GLU A 156 -21.36 -8.85 4.99
CA GLU A 156 -21.12 -8.62 3.56
C GLU A 156 -20.70 -7.17 3.29
N ALA A 157 -21.39 -6.19 3.88
CA ALA A 157 -21.04 -4.79 3.75
C ALA A 157 -19.66 -4.46 4.34
N ARG A 158 -19.24 -5.11 5.43
CA ARG A 158 -17.88 -4.96 5.97
C ARG A 158 -16.84 -5.54 5.01
N ILE A 159 -17.05 -6.76 4.54
CA ILE A 159 -16.16 -7.41 3.56
C ILE A 159 -15.98 -6.51 2.33
N LEU A 160 -17.04 -5.91 1.80
CA LEU A 160 -16.94 -5.03 0.64
C LEU A 160 -16.19 -3.71 0.92
N ASN A 161 -16.27 -3.19 2.15
CA ASN A 161 -15.59 -1.95 2.53
C ASN A 161 -14.10 -2.15 2.87
N ASP A 162 -13.73 -3.34 3.33
CA ASP A 162 -12.37 -3.65 3.75
C ASP A 162 -11.54 -4.40 2.69
N ALA A 163 -12.13 -4.81 1.56
CA ALA A 163 -11.51 -5.61 0.49
C ALA A 163 -10.84 -4.80 -0.63
#